data_AF-A0A2D5MT06-F1
#
_entry.id   AF-A0A2D5MT06-F1
#
_cell.length_a   1.000
_cell.length_b   1.000
_cell.length_c   1.000
_cell.angle_alpha   90.00
_cell.angle_beta   90.00
_cell.angle_gamma   90.00
#
_symmetry.space_group_name_H-M   'P 1'
#
loop_
_entity.id
_entity.type
_entity.pdbx_description
1 polymer ?
#
loop_
_entity_poly.entity_id
_entity_poly.type
_entity_poly.pdbx_seq_one_letter_code
_entity_poly.pdbx_strand_id
1 'polypeptide(L)'
;MSTAFWLNLIVLILIYEDYAHSKDVDQCSCTDVCGEKNKELLGQGTWRLLHEVVNNVERSDKNEKLFQNLVLSLEHLYPCAECRAHIKEMKLSRDTIEMTPKFMCEFHNKVNKQLEKELYNCDNFTKYFLY
;
A
#
# COMPACT_ATOMS: atom_id res chain seq x y z
N MET A 1 6.22 24.18 47.52
CA MET A 1 6.68 23.97 46.13
C MET A 1 5.99 24.98 45.24
N SER A 2 6.74 25.73 44.43
CA SER A 2 6.20 26.81 43.59
C SER A 2 5.36 26.24 42.44
N THR A 3 4.31 26.97 42.02
CA THR A 3 3.50 26.65 40.83
C THR A 3 4.35 26.53 39.57
N ALA A 4 5.48 27.24 39.50
CA ALA A 4 6.47 27.14 38.43
C ALA A 4 7.12 25.75 38.32
N PHE A 5 7.27 25.02 39.44
CA PHE A 5 7.85 23.67 39.43
C PHE A 5 6.93 22.68 38.72
N TRP A 6 5.62 22.77 38.99
CA TRP A 6 4.62 21.88 38.38
C TRP A 6 4.40 22.17 36.89
N LEU A 7 4.44 23.44 36.49
CA LEU A 7 4.38 23.82 35.08
C LEU A 7 5.58 23.28 34.28
N ASN A 8 6.79 23.43 34.82
CA ASN A 8 8.00 22.88 34.19
C ASN A 8 7.97 21.35 34.10
N LEU A 9 7.44 20.68 35.12
CA LEU A 9 7.29 19.22 35.12
C LEU A 9 6.28 18.74 34.06
N ILE A 10 5.14 19.43 33.92
CA ILE A 10 4.14 19.12 32.88
C ILE A 10 4.73 19.33 31.49
N VAL A 11 5.44 20.44 31.26
CA VAL A 11 6.10 20.69 29.97
C VAL A 11 7.13 19.61 29.65
N LEU A 12 7.92 19.16 30.64
CA LEU A 12 8.86 18.05 30.45
C LEU A 12 8.17 16.72 30.17
N ILE A 13 7.02 16.44 30.82
CA ILE A 13 6.23 15.23 30.56
C ILE A 13 5.66 15.25 29.14
N LEU A 14 5.07 16.37 28.71
CA LEU A 14 4.50 16.51 27.37
C LEU A 14 5.59 16.41 26.28
N ILE A 15 6.75 17.04 26.49
CA ILE A 15 7.90 16.92 25.59
C ILE A 15 8.45 15.48 25.58
N TYR A 16 8.43 14.78 26.72
CA TYR A 16 8.88 13.40 26.82
C TYR A 16 7.91 12.43 26.13
N GLU A 17 6.60 12.63 26.25
CA GLU A 17 5.58 11.85 25.55
C GLU A 17 5.70 12.03 24.03
N ASP A 18 5.85 13.27 23.54
CA ASP A 18 6.08 13.56 22.12
C ASP A 18 7.42 12.96 21.62
N TYR A 19 8.49 13.04 22.41
CA TYR A 19 9.79 12.45 22.09
C TYR A 19 9.76 10.92 22.07
N ALA A 20 9.03 10.29 22.99
CA ALA A 20 8.86 8.85 23.04
C ALA A 20 8.06 8.33 21.82
N HIS A 21 7.08 9.10 21.35
CA HIS A 21 6.27 8.74 20.18
C HIS A 21 7.04 8.86 18.85
N SER A 22 8.00 9.78 18.75
CA SER A 22 8.78 9.96 17.50
C SER A 22 9.78 8.83 17.22
N LYS A 23 10.26 8.14 18.26
CA LYS A 23 11.18 7.00 18.10
C LYS A 23 10.54 5.74 17.54
N ASP A 24 9.22 5.66 17.51
CA ASP A 24 8.48 4.50 16.99
C ASP A 24 8.19 4.60 15.48
N VAL A 25 8.60 5.70 14.83
CA VAL A 25 8.31 5.98 13.41
C VAL A 25 9.44 5.57 12.48
N ASP A 26 10.67 5.38 12.99
CA ASP A 26 11.88 5.18 12.17
C ASP A 26 12.43 3.74 12.15
N GLN A 27 11.72 2.77 12.70
CA GLN A 27 12.18 1.38 12.70
C GLN A 27 11.21 0.46 11.96
N CYS A 28 11.36 0.40 10.64
CA CYS A 28 10.93 -0.77 9.89
C CYS A 28 11.81 -1.96 10.30
N SER A 29 11.49 -2.60 11.43
CA SER A 29 12.03 -3.90 11.81
C SER A 29 11.16 -4.99 11.19
N CYS A 30 11.78 -5.91 10.44
CA CYS A 30 11.10 -7.03 9.80
C CYS A 30 10.57 -8.10 10.80
N THR A 31 10.61 -7.80 12.11
CA THR A 31 10.27 -8.72 13.21
C THR A 31 8.87 -8.54 13.76
N ASP A 32 8.17 -7.48 13.41
CA ASP A 32 6.86 -7.22 13.97
C ASP A 32 5.78 -7.89 13.12
N VAL A 33 5.16 -8.92 13.70
CA VAL A 33 3.97 -9.60 13.18
C VAL A 33 3.01 -8.55 12.61
N CYS A 34 2.62 -8.71 11.34
CA CYS A 34 1.86 -7.73 10.58
C CYS A 34 0.54 -7.36 11.27
N GLY A 35 0.53 -6.28 12.07
CA GLY A 35 -0.70 -5.63 12.50
C GLY A 35 -1.35 -4.84 11.36
N GLU A 36 -2.57 -4.33 11.57
CA GLU A 36 -3.34 -3.58 10.55
C GLU A 36 -2.55 -2.42 9.92
N LYS A 37 -1.78 -1.67 10.72
CA LYS A 37 -0.90 -0.59 10.23
C LYS A 37 0.16 -1.10 9.24
N ASN A 38 0.69 -2.30 9.47
CA ASN A 38 1.64 -2.94 8.57
C ASN A 38 0.97 -3.43 7.28
N LYS A 39 -0.30 -3.83 7.33
CA LYS A 39 -1.10 -4.22 6.16
C LYS A 39 -1.36 -3.03 5.23
N GLU A 40 -1.72 -1.88 5.79
CA GLU A 40 -1.96 -0.65 5.02
C GLU A 40 -0.68 -0.14 4.35
N LEU A 41 0.42 -0.03 5.11
CA LEU A 41 1.71 0.39 4.57
C LEU A 41 2.21 -0.55 3.46
N LEU A 42 2.05 -1.87 3.64
CA LEU A 42 2.37 -2.87 2.62
C LEU A 42 1.51 -2.67 1.36
N GLY A 43 0.21 -2.42 1.55
CA GLY A 43 -0.73 -2.11 0.46
C GLY A 43 -0.33 -0.88 -0.33
N GLN A 44 -0.12 0.25 0.35
CA GLN A 44 0.30 1.52 -0.26
C GLN A 44 1.61 1.37 -1.04
N GLY A 45 2.61 0.70 -0.45
CA GLY A 45 3.89 0.45 -1.11
C GLY A 45 3.76 -0.42 -2.37
N THR A 46 2.89 -1.43 -2.32
CA THR A 46 2.64 -2.31 -3.47
C THR A 46 1.89 -1.58 -4.58
N TRP A 47 0.85 -0.81 -4.24
CA TRP A 47 0.11 -0.02 -5.22
C TRP A 47 1.01 1.00 -5.90
N ARG A 48 1.84 1.70 -5.13
CA ARG A 48 2.82 2.64 -5.68
C ARG A 48 3.76 1.95 -6.65
N LEU A 49 4.36 0.81 -6.29
CA LEU A 49 5.24 0.06 -7.18
C LEU A 49 4.53 -0.29 -8.51
N LEU A 50 3.34 -0.88 -8.44
CA LEU A 50 2.62 -1.34 -9.62
C LEU A 50 2.19 -0.17 -10.53
N HIS A 51 1.72 0.93 -9.94
CA HIS A 51 1.36 2.14 -10.69
C HIS A 51 2.58 2.80 -11.35
N GLU A 52 3.72 2.88 -10.65
CA GLU A 52 4.96 3.40 -11.24
C GLU A 52 5.46 2.52 -12.39
N VAL A 53 5.32 1.19 -12.30
CA VAL A 53 5.68 0.26 -13.38
C VAL A 53 4.87 0.55 -14.64
N VAL A 54 3.53 0.58 -14.56
CA VAL A 54 2.69 0.78 -15.76
C VAL A 54 2.74 2.20 -16.33
N ASN A 55 3.18 3.20 -15.53
CA ASN A 55 3.27 4.59 -15.97
C ASN A 55 4.65 4.97 -16.55
N ASN A 56 5.72 4.29 -16.17
CA ASN A 56 7.09 4.73 -16.50
C ASN A 56 7.95 3.67 -17.19
N VAL A 57 7.57 2.39 -17.15
CA VAL A 57 8.28 1.33 -17.89
C VAL A 57 7.68 1.21 -19.28
N GLU A 58 8.55 1.18 -20.30
CA GLU A 58 8.14 0.98 -21.69
C GLU A 58 7.38 -0.35 -21.85
N ARG A 59 6.19 -0.29 -22.47
CA ARG A 59 5.40 -1.47 -22.80
C ARG A 59 6.03 -2.20 -23.99
N SER A 60 6.62 -3.35 -23.72
CA SER A 60 7.13 -4.30 -24.71
C SER A 60 6.61 -5.71 -24.39
N ASP A 61 6.59 -6.63 -25.36
CA ASP A 61 6.15 -8.02 -25.14
C ASP A 61 6.90 -8.70 -23.99
N LYS A 62 8.17 -8.35 -23.79
CA LYS A 62 8.99 -8.84 -22.68
C LYS A 62 8.49 -8.27 -21.36
N ASN A 63 8.32 -6.95 -21.27
CA ASN A 63 7.91 -6.29 -20.03
C ASN A 63 6.46 -6.63 -19.65
N GLU A 64 5.56 -6.79 -20.63
CA GLU A 64 4.19 -7.26 -20.43
C GLU A 64 4.19 -8.61 -19.70
N LYS A 65 4.97 -9.59 -20.18
CA LYS A 65 5.08 -10.93 -19.57
C LYS A 65 5.67 -10.88 -18.16
N LEU A 66 6.64 -10.00 -17.92
CA LEU A 66 7.22 -9.80 -16.59
C LEU A 66 6.22 -9.17 -15.63
N PHE A 67 5.44 -8.18 -16.08
CA PHE A 67 4.38 -7.57 -15.30
C PHE A 67 3.27 -8.57 -14.97
N GLN A 68 2.85 -9.39 -15.95
CA GLN A 68 1.91 -10.49 -15.71
C GLN A 68 2.43 -11.46 -14.64
N ASN A 69 3.71 -11.83 -14.71
CA ASN A 69 4.33 -12.68 -13.68
C ASN A 69 4.31 -12.01 -12.31
N LEU A 70 4.63 -10.72 -12.24
CA LEU A 70 4.63 -9.95 -11.00
C LEU A 70 3.23 -9.95 -10.37
N VAL A 71 2.20 -9.58 -11.13
CA VAL A 71 0.80 -9.52 -10.65
C VAL A 71 0.30 -10.90 -10.23
N LEU A 72 0.53 -11.93 -11.03
CA LEU A 72 0.12 -13.31 -10.69
C LEU A 72 0.86 -13.84 -9.46
N SER A 73 2.10 -13.41 -9.21
CA SER A 73 2.84 -13.83 -8.01
C SER A 73 2.23 -13.29 -6.71
N LEU A 74 1.44 -12.22 -6.76
CA LEU A 74 0.82 -11.63 -5.57
C LEU A 74 -0.14 -12.61 -4.89
N GLU A 75 -0.88 -13.44 -5.64
CA GLU A 75 -1.81 -14.41 -5.04
C GLU A 75 -1.10 -15.52 -4.25
N HIS A 76 0.22 -15.67 -4.41
CA HIS A 76 1.03 -16.68 -3.74
C HIS A 76 1.96 -16.09 -2.67
N LEU A 77 2.58 -14.94 -2.95
CA LEU A 77 3.71 -14.43 -2.19
C LEU A 77 3.39 -13.16 -1.38
N TYR A 78 2.25 -12.52 -1.61
CA TYR A 78 1.93 -11.27 -0.93
C TYR A 78 1.84 -11.47 0.59
N PRO A 79 2.59 -10.75 1.45
CA PRO A 79 2.73 -11.14 2.87
C PRO A 79 1.43 -11.26 3.68
N CYS A 80 0.40 -10.47 3.36
CA CYS A 80 -0.92 -10.53 3.97
C CYS A 80 -1.75 -11.74 3.49
N ALA A 81 -2.08 -12.67 4.38
CA ALA A 81 -2.76 -13.93 4.04
C ALA A 81 -4.18 -13.76 3.50
N GLU A 82 -5.01 -12.92 4.14
CA GLU A 82 -6.36 -12.60 3.65
C GLU A 82 -6.31 -11.90 2.28
N CYS A 83 -5.35 -10.98 2.09
CA CYS A 83 -5.15 -10.27 0.84
C CYS A 83 -4.80 -11.25 -0.29
N ARG A 84 -3.92 -12.23 -0.03
CA ARG A 84 -3.62 -13.31 -1.00
C ARG A 84 -4.87 -14.09 -1.40
N ALA A 85 -5.68 -14.48 -0.42
CA ALA A 85 -6.92 -15.21 -0.66
C ALA A 85 -7.88 -14.41 -1.54
N HIS A 86 -8.06 -13.13 -1.24
CA HIS A 86 -8.89 -12.22 -2.05
C HIS A 86 -8.34 -12.03 -3.48
N ILE A 87 -7.03 -11.85 -3.66
CA ILE A 87 -6.43 -11.74 -5.01
C ILE A 87 -6.69 -13.03 -5.81
N LYS A 88 -6.55 -14.19 -5.17
CA LYS A 88 -6.82 -15.49 -5.80
C LYS A 88 -8.28 -15.63 -6.25
N GLU A 89 -9.23 -15.09 -5.48
CA GLU A 89 -10.65 -15.08 -5.84
C GLU A 89 -10.97 -14.21 -7.07
N MET A 90 -10.11 -13.25 -7.40
CA MET A 90 -10.26 -12.42 -8.61
C MET A 90 -9.99 -13.20 -9.91
N LYS A 91 -9.44 -14.41 -9.83
CA LYS A 91 -9.14 -15.31 -10.95
C LYS A 91 -8.39 -14.60 -12.09
N LEU A 92 -7.36 -13.84 -11.73
CA LEU A 92 -6.52 -13.16 -12.71
C LEU A 92 -5.79 -14.20 -13.57
N SER A 93 -5.62 -13.89 -14.84
CA SER A 93 -4.91 -14.72 -15.81
C SER A 93 -4.08 -13.84 -16.75
N ARG A 94 -3.11 -14.43 -17.45
CA ARG A 94 -2.28 -13.70 -18.41
C ARG A 94 -3.12 -12.97 -19.46
N ASP A 95 -4.21 -13.57 -19.92
CA ASP A 95 -5.07 -12.99 -20.96
C ASP A 95 -5.86 -11.77 -20.47
N THR A 96 -6.06 -11.67 -19.14
CA THR A 96 -6.78 -10.55 -18.51
C THR A 96 -5.86 -9.47 -17.96
N ILE A 97 -4.56 -9.75 -17.82
CA ILE A 97 -3.58 -8.82 -17.24
C ILE A 97 -2.85 -8.10 -18.36
N GLU A 98 -3.07 -6.79 -18.43
CA GLU A 98 -2.35 -5.91 -19.34
C GLU A 98 -1.44 -4.96 -18.57
N MET A 99 -0.24 -4.68 -19.10
CA MET A 99 0.66 -3.68 -18.51
C MET A 99 0.21 -2.26 -18.89
N THR A 100 -0.97 -1.87 -18.41
CA THR A 100 -1.59 -0.58 -18.69
C THR A 100 -2.10 0.10 -17.42
N PRO A 101 -2.16 1.45 -17.39
CA PRO A 101 -2.78 2.17 -16.28
C PRO A 101 -4.26 1.83 -16.06
N LYS A 102 -4.99 1.52 -17.15
CA LYS A 102 -6.40 1.10 -17.08
C LYS A 102 -6.57 -0.21 -16.32
N PHE A 103 -5.82 -1.26 -16.71
CA PHE A 103 -5.83 -2.53 -15.98
C PHE A 103 -5.49 -2.35 -14.50
N MET A 104 -4.47 -1.52 -14.19
CA MET A 104 -4.08 -1.25 -12.81
C MET A 104 -5.19 -0.58 -12.00
N CYS A 105 -5.89 0.40 -12.58
CA CYS A 105 -7.05 1.02 -11.95
C CYS A 105 -8.17 0.00 -11.70
N GLU A 106 -8.49 -0.83 -12.67
CA GLU A 106 -9.53 -1.87 -12.54
C GLU A 106 -9.18 -2.91 -11.48
N PHE A 107 -7.90 -3.31 -11.42
CA PHE A 107 -7.39 -4.21 -10.40
C PHE A 107 -7.48 -3.59 -8.99
N HIS A 108 -7.06 -2.33 -8.84
CA HIS A 108 -7.19 -1.59 -7.57
C HIS A 108 -8.68 -1.46 -7.17
N ASN A 109 -9.57 -1.16 -8.11
CA ASN A 109 -11.01 -1.05 -7.84
C ASN A 109 -11.63 -2.36 -7.34
N LYS A 110 -11.10 -3.54 -7.74
CA LYS A 110 -11.55 -4.81 -7.17
C LYS A 110 -11.27 -4.86 -5.66
N VAL A 111 -10.13 -4.36 -5.21
CA VAL A 111 -9.78 -4.26 -3.79
C VAL A 111 -10.58 -3.15 -3.11
N ASN A 112 -10.73 -1.98 -3.73
CA ASN A 112 -11.55 -0.90 -3.16
C ASN A 112 -12.98 -1.34 -2.91
N LYS A 113 -13.57 -2.10 -3.84
CA LYS A 113 -14.90 -2.68 -3.67
C LYS A 113 -14.99 -3.61 -2.44
N GLN A 114 -13.96 -4.44 -2.21
CA GLN A 114 -13.90 -5.33 -1.05
C GLN A 114 -13.76 -4.56 0.27
N LEU A 115 -13.07 -3.42 0.23
CA LEU A 115 -12.85 -2.54 1.38
C LEU A 115 -13.93 -1.45 1.53
N GLU A 116 -15.00 -1.50 0.72
CA GLU A 116 -16.08 -0.50 0.68
C GLU A 116 -15.58 0.95 0.47
N LYS A 117 -14.50 1.10 -0.31
CA LYS A 117 -13.93 2.39 -0.70
C LYS A 117 -14.55 2.91 -2.00
N GLU A 118 -14.34 4.20 -2.26
CA GLU A 118 -14.70 4.83 -3.52
C GLU A 118 -14.04 4.11 -4.71
N LEU A 119 -14.79 4.01 -5.82
CA LEU A 119 -14.32 3.43 -7.06
C LEU A 119 -13.88 4.53 -8.02
N TYR A 120 -12.71 4.36 -8.62
CA TYR A 120 -12.20 5.30 -9.60
C TYR A 120 -12.80 5.04 -10.98
N ASN A 121 -13.04 6.11 -11.75
CA ASN A 121 -13.38 5.99 -13.17
C ASN A 121 -12.11 5.70 -13.98
N CYS A 122 -11.93 4.42 -14.36
CA CYS A 122 -10.75 3.98 -15.11
C CYS A 122 -10.73 4.40 -16.59
N ASP A 123 -11.71 5.14 -17.08
CA ASP A 123 -11.68 5.76 -18.42
C ASP A 123 -11.27 7.25 -18.38
N ASN A 124 -11.22 7.86 -17.19
CA ASN A 124 -10.87 9.27 -17.01
C ASN A 124 -10.07 9.47 -15.71
N PHE A 125 -8.84 8.97 -15.69
CA PHE A 125 -7.90 9.17 -14.58
C PHE A 125 -6.77 10.12 -15.00
N THR A 126 -6.49 11.10 -14.14
CA THR A 126 -5.22 11.86 -14.19
C THR A 126 -4.14 11.09 -13.44
N LYS A 127 -2.86 11.29 -13.81
CA LYS A 127 -1.68 10.65 -13.20
C LYS A 127 -1.62 10.78 -11.66
N TYR A 128 -2.38 11.70 -11.06
CA TYR A 128 -2.38 12.02 -9.64
C TYR A 128 -3.37 11.21 -8.79
N PHE A 129 -4.30 10.46 -9.40
CA PHE A 129 -5.31 9.68 -8.67
C PHE A 129 -4.85 8.25 -8.30
N LEU A 130 -3.54 7.97 -8.36
CA LEU A 130 -3.00 6.61 -8.28
C LEU A 130 -2.28 6.31 -6.94
N TYR A 131 -2.57 7.08 -5.89
CA TYR A 131 -2.07 6.85 -4.52
C TYR A 131 -3.23 6.78 -3.53
#